data_AF-A0A2M7N830-F1
#
_entry.id   AF-A0A2M7N830-F1
#
_cell.length_a   1.000
_cell.length_b   1.000
_cell.length_c   1.000
_cell.angle_alpha   90.00
_cell.angle_beta   90.00
_cell.angle_gamma   90.00
#
_symmetry.space_group_name_H-M   'P 1'
#
loop_
_entity.id
_entity.type
_entity.pdbx_description
1 polymer ?
#
loop_
_entity_poly.entity_id
_entity_poly.type
_entity_poly.pdbx_seq_one_letter_code
_entity_poly.pdbx_strand_id
1 'polypeptide(L)'
;MKKTIFFTLLFVAIIFASCNNSGNNEGNATDSTNVSESPKTTLKVTKQFVTQPDGSVNEYAVNVTIDYNEQEVKVNFADSTEKSFSVKVVSFEKKVEGTLMKVTDGKYIEVFVSSGAKPQVTFTSDRGRGNMTFM
;
A
#
# COMPACT_ATOMS: atom_id res chain seq x y z
N MET A 1 49.83 27.90 0.49
CA MET A 1 49.23 28.13 1.83
C MET A 1 48.45 26.86 2.15
N LYS A 2 48.81 26.04 3.16
CA LYS A 2 48.36 26.13 4.57
C LYS A 2 46.85 26.49 4.65
N LYS A 3 45.95 25.67 5.22
CA LYS A 3 46.09 24.85 6.45
C LYS A 3 45.47 23.44 6.38
N THR A 4 46.02 22.57 7.21
CA THR A 4 45.56 21.22 7.60
C THR A 4 44.62 21.27 8.83
N ILE A 5 44.31 20.09 9.41
CA ILE A 5 43.85 19.81 10.81
C ILE A 5 42.32 19.74 11.01
N PHE A 6 41.72 18.56 11.26
CA PHE A 6 41.65 17.75 12.54
C PHE A 6 40.60 18.36 13.52
N PHE A 7 39.85 17.65 14.37
CA PHE A 7 39.59 16.22 14.66
C PHE A 7 38.47 16.11 15.72
N THR A 8 38.12 14.88 16.15
CA THR A 8 37.54 14.52 17.47
C THR A 8 36.01 14.53 17.69
N LEU A 9 35.53 13.32 18.03
CA LEU A 9 34.37 12.97 18.87
C LEU A 9 34.08 13.93 20.04
N LEU A 10 32.82 13.92 20.49
CA LEU A 10 32.54 13.91 21.93
C LEU A 10 31.38 12.96 22.28
N PHE A 11 31.63 12.09 23.25
CA PHE A 11 30.66 11.21 23.91
C PHE A 11 29.85 12.02 24.94
N VAL A 12 28.54 11.76 25.05
CA VAL A 12 27.80 11.84 26.33
C VAL A 12 26.89 10.62 26.42
N ALA A 13 26.94 9.94 27.56
CA ALA A 13 26.14 8.76 27.88
C ALA A 13 25.35 9.00 29.18
N ILE A 14 24.75 7.93 29.73
CA ILE A 14 24.14 7.81 31.07
C ILE A 14 22.88 8.70 31.28
N ILE A 15 21.88 8.42 32.14
CA ILE A 15 21.45 7.30 33.03
C ILE A 15 19.93 7.06 32.71
N PHE A 16 19.15 6.09 33.21
CA PHE A 16 19.24 5.13 34.33
C PHE A 16 18.47 3.83 33.96
N ALA A 17 18.43 2.85 34.86
CA ALA A 17 17.51 1.69 34.81
C ALA A 17 16.48 1.79 35.95
N SER A 18 15.30 1.16 35.77
CA SER A 18 14.45 0.72 36.87
C SER A 18 14.02 -0.72 36.63
N CYS A 19 14.59 -1.63 37.41
CA CYS A 19 14.11 -3.00 37.50
C CYS A 19 12.76 -3.02 38.21
N ASN A 20 11.85 -3.89 37.79
CA ASN A 20 10.98 -4.57 38.75
C ASN A 20 10.82 -6.03 38.31
N ASN A 21 11.23 -6.95 39.17
CA ASN A 21 11.30 -8.37 38.88
C ASN A 21 10.41 -9.12 39.88
N SER A 22 9.41 -9.86 39.40
CA SER A 22 8.59 -10.73 40.25
C SER A 22 7.86 -11.80 39.43
N GLY A 23 8.27 -13.05 39.59
CA GLY A 23 7.31 -14.17 39.70
C GLY A 23 7.01 -15.04 38.48
N ASN A 24 7.94 -15.95 38.17
CA ASN A 24 7.72 -17.36 37.79
C ASN A 24 7.06 -17.83 36.47
N ASN A 25 7.72 -18.90 35.99
CA ASN A 25 7.30 -20.03 35.15
C ASN A 25 7.40 -19.90 33.61
N GLU A 26 8.28 -20.78 33.10
CA GLU A 26 8.61 -21.06 31.71
C GLU A 26 7.44 -21.75 30.98
N GLY A 27 7.30 -21.53 29.66
CA GLY A 27 6.10 -22.01 28.95
C GLY A 27 6.09 -22.01 27.42
N ASN A 28 7.26 -22.05 26.77
CA ASN A 28 7.44 -22.31 25.33
C ASN A 28 7.21 -21.14 24.32
N ALA A 29 7.87 -21.27 23.17
CA ALA A 29 8.01 -20.29 22.09
C ALA A 29 6.68 -20.08 21.30
N THR A 30 6.52 -19.09 20.40
CA THR A 30 7.55 -18.52 19.49
C THR A 30 7.13 -17.15 18.93
N ASP A 31 8.15 -16.37 18.61
CA ASP A 31 8.26 -15.37 17.53
C ASP A 31 7.26 -14.20 17.39
N SER A 32 7.86 -13.02 17.50
CA SER A 32 7.56 -11.76 16.82
C SER A 32 6.43 -11.74 15.79
N THR A 33 5.49 -10.81 15.97
CA THR A 33 5.04 -10.01 14.82
C THR A 33 4.75 -8.57 15.26
N ASN A 34 5.81 -7.76 15.33
CA ASN A 34 5.67 -6.30 15.34
C ASN A 34 5.31 -5.88 13.90
N VAL A 35 4.03 -6.01 13.54
CA VAL A 35 3.52 -5.58 12.24
C VAL A 35 3.56 -4.06 12.23
N SER A 36 4.61 -3.50 11.66
CA SER A 36 4.64 -2.11 11.22
C SER A 36 3.63 -1.97 10.07
N GLU A 37 2.38 -1.64 10.38
CA GLU A 37 1.37 -1.35 9.37
C GLU A 37 1.80 -0.11 8.57
N SER A 38 2.18 -0.27 7.30
CA SER A 38 2.46 0.88 6.44
C SER A 38 1.22 1.77 6.33
N PRO A 39 1.38 3.11 6.33
CA PRO A 39 0.29 4.05 6.38
C PRO A 39 -0.71 3.81 5.24
N LYS A 40 -1.96 3.60 5.64
CA LYS A 40 -3.07 3.21 4.77
C LYS A 40 -3.81 4.44 4.24
N THR A 41 -4.05 4.47 2.93
CA THR A 41 -4.92 5.45 2.28
C THR A 41 -6.27 4.83 1.96
N THR A 42 -7.36 5.59 2.12
CA THR A 42 -8.73 5.17 1.81
C THR A 42 -9.38 6.15 0.85
N LEU A 43 -9.93 5.63 -0.25
CA LEU A 43 -10.68 6.38 -1.27
C LEU A 43 -12.12 5.85 -1.34
N LYS A 44 -13.08 6.75 -1.59
CA LYS A 44 -14.47 6.39 -1.90
C LYS A 44 -14.77 6.84 -3.31
N VAL A 45 -15.30 5.91 -4.11
CA VAL A 45 -15.49 6.05 -5.56
C VAL A 45 -16.89 5.56 -5.92
N THR A 46 -17.50 6.20 -6.92
CA THR A 46 -18.91 5.97 -7.29
C THR A 46 -19.11 5.53 -8.74
N LYS A 47 -18.02 5.51 -9.52
CA LYS A 47 -18.00 4.99 -10.88
C LYS A 47 -16.94 3.92 -11.06
N GLN A 48 -17.26 2.92 -11.87
CA GLN A 48 -16.33 1.95 -12.40
C GLN A 48 -16.40 1.98 -13.93
N PHE A 49 -15.25 2.07 -14.57
CA PHE A 49 -15.07 1.96 -16.01
C PHE A 49 -14.35 0.65 -16.31
N VAL A 50 -14.83 -0.10 -17.30
CA VAL A 50 -14.16 -1.30 -17.81
C VAL A 50 -13.84 -1.06 -19.29
N THR A 51 -12.56 -0.85 -19.58
CA THR A 51 -12.03 -0.77 -20.94
C THR A 51 -11.75 -2.20 -21.41
N GLN A 52 -12.32 -2.60 -22.54
CA GLN A 52 -12.17 -3.91 -23.16
C GLN A 52 -10.89 -3.99 -24.03
N PRO A 53 -10.47 -5.20 -24.46
CA PRO A 53 -9.33 -5.38 -25.38
C PRO A 53 -9.46 -4.63 -26.72
N ASP A 54 -10.68 -4.40 -27.18
CA ASP A 54 -10.99 -3.67 -28.42
C ASP A 54 -11.04 -2.14 -28.24
N GLY A 55 -10.79 -1.65 -27.02
CA GLY A 55 -10.85 -0.24 -26.66
C GLY A 55 -12.26 0.29 -26.33
N SER A 56 -13.31 -0.52 -26.45
CA SER A 56 -14.64 -0.13 -25.98
C SER A 56 -14.67 0.04 -24.45
N VAL A 57 -15.52 0.94 -23.94
CA VAL A 57 -15.59 1.27 -22.51
C VAL A 57 -17.02 1.17 -22.02
N ASN A 58 -17.23 0.38 -20.96
CA ASN A 58 -18.48 0.33 -20.23
C ASN A 58 -18.37 1.12 -18.92
N GLU A 59 -19.34 1.98 -18.62
CA GLU A 59 -19.46 2.70 -17.35
C GLU A 59 -20.52 2.03 -16.46
N TYR A 60 -20.21 1.88 -15.17
CA TYR A 60 -21.10 1.34 -14.15
C TYR A 60 -21.13 2.28 -12.94
N ALA A 61 -22.34 2.59 -12.44
CA ALA A 61 -22.51 3.20 -11.12
C ALA A 61 -22.23 2.15 -10.04
N VAL A 62 -21.44 2.51 -9.04
CA VAL A 62 -21.02 1.62 -7.94
C VAL A 62 -20.96 2.40 -6.63
N ASN A 63 -20.80 1.70 -5.50
CA ASN A 63 -20.44 2.29 -4.23
C ASN A 63 -19.25 1.51 -3.66
N VAL A 64 -18.04 2.03 -3.83
CA VAL A 64 -16.80 1.30 -3.56
C VAL A 64 -15.90 2.09 -2.62
N THR A 65 -15.30 1.39 -1.65
CA THR A 65 -14.17 1.88 -0.86
C THR A 65 -12.91 1.16 -1.30
N ILE A 66 -11.90 1.92 -1.76
CA ILE A 66 -10.58 1.40 -2.11
C ILE A 66 -9.60 1.77 -1.01
N ASP A 67 -8.99 0.76 -0.42
CA ASP A 67 -7.98 0.88 0.61
C ASP A 67 -6.63 0.44 0.05
N TYR A 68 -5.56 1.23 0.22
CA TYR A 68 -4.23 0.83 -0.24
C TYR A 68 -3.08 1.27 0.66
N ASN A 69 -2.02 0.47 0.67
CA ASN A 69 -0.72 0.77 1.25
C ASN A 69 0.41 0.10 0.43
N GLU A 70 1.60 -0.03 1.02
CA GLU A 70 2.79 -0.57 0.34
C GLU A 70 2.75 -2.10 0.15
N GLN A 71 1.83 -2.81 0.81
CA GLN A 71 1.71 -4.27 0.77
C GLN A 71 0.45 -4.77 0.05
N GLU A 72 -0.62 -3.96 -0.02
CA GLU A 72 -1.93 -4.43 -0.44
C GLU A 72 -2.84 -3.32 -0.97
N VAL A 73 -3.68 -3.66 -1.94
CA VAL A 73 -4.84 -2.86 -2.37
C VAL A 73 -6.11 -3.70 -2.17
N LYS A 74 -7.10 -3.19 -1.43
CA LYS A 74 -8.43 -3.81 -1.25
C LYS A 74 -9.49 -2.97 -1.92
N VAL A 75 -10.41 -3.61 -2.61
CA VAL A 75 -11.57 -3.01 -3.25
C VAL A 75 -12.81 -3.60 -2.62
N ASN A 76 -13.55 -2.79 -1.86
CA ASN A 76 -14.75 -3.21 -1.15
C ASN A 76 -15.99 -2.59 -1.80
N PHE A 77 -16.84 -3.40 -2.41
CA PHE A 77 -18.14 -2.99 -2.95
C PHE A 77 -19.18 -3.05 -1.83
N ALA A 78 -19.73 -1.90 -1.45
CA ALA A 78 -20.69 -1.79 -0.35
C ALA A 78 -21.96 -2.64 -0.59
N ASP A 79 -22.39 -2.73 -1.85
CA ASP A 79 -23.62 -3.44 -2.24
C ASP A 79 -23.38 -4.91 -2.60
N SER A 80 -22.14 -5.40 -2.58
CA SER A 80 -21.81 -6.79 -2.96
C SER A 80 -20.44 -7.24 -2.46
N THR A 81 -20.40 -7.89 -1.29
CA THR A 81 -19.17 -8.43 -0.70
C THR A 81 -18.49 -9.46 -1.61
N GLU A 82 -19.25 -10.26 -2.36
CA GLU A 82 -18.74 -11.26 -3.32
C GLU A 82 -17.93 -10.65 -4.48
N LYS A 83 -18.17 -9.38 -4.82
CA LYS A 83 -17.38 -8.63 -5.82
C LYS A 83 -16.14 -7.96 -5.23
N SER A 84 -16.02 -7.96 -3.90
CA SER A 84 -14.89 -7.34 -3.21
C SER A 84 -13.65 -8.24 -3.30
N PHE A 85 -12.49 -7.63 -3.53
CA PHE A 85 -11.25 -8.36 -3.77
C PHE A 85 -10.04 -7.62 -3.20
N SER A 86 -8.90 -8.31 -3.12
CA SER A 86 -7.64 -7.74 -2.67
C SER A 86 -6.51 -8.22 -3.56
N VAL A 87 -5.54 -7.35 -3.84
CA VAL A 87 -4.32 -7.69 -4.59
C VAL A 87 -3.09 -7.34 -3.75
N LYS A 88 -2.12 -8.26 -3.70
CA LYS A 88 -0.85 -8.01 -3.00
C LYS A 88 0.10 -7.20 -3.88
N VAL A 89 0.72 -6.19 -3.26
CA VAL A 89 1.72 -5.32 -3.88
C VAL A 89 3.09 -5.97 -3.74
N VAL A 90 3.83 -6.02 -4.85
CA VAL A 90 5.20 -6.56 -4.95
C VAL A 90 6.22 -5.43 -5.09
N SER A 91 5.82 -4.28 -5.63
CA SER A 91 6.65 -3.08 -5.73
C SER A 91 5.77 -1.85 -5.68
N PHE A 92 6.22 -0.82 -4.96
CA PHE A 92 5.48 0.40 -4.70
C PHE A 92 6.38 1.61 -5.02
N GLU A 93 5.91 2.52 -5.88
CA GLU A 93 6.68 3.67 -6.38
C GLU A 93 5.81 4.94 -6.32
N LYS A 94 6.24 5.95 -5.56
CA LYS A 94 5.58 7.27 -5.53
C LYS A 94 6.15 8.17 -6.63
N LYS A 95 5.27 8.76 -7.44
CA LYS A 95 5.58 9.72 -8.52
C LYS A 95 4.84 11.03 -8.27
N VAL A 96 5.10 12.04 -9.09
CA VAL A 96 4.38 13.33 -9.02
C VAL A 96 2.93 13.15 -9.50
N GLU A 97 2.74 12.30 -10.50
CA GLU A 97 1.47 12.01 -11.17
C GLU A 97 0.58 11.04 -10.37
N GLY A 98 1.13 10.36 -9.36
CA GLY A 98 0.41 9.32 -8.61
C GLY A 98 1.31 8.29 -7.95
N THR A 99 0.71 7.19 -7.49
CA THR A 99 1.40 6.02 -6.93
C THR A 99 1.24 4.84 -7.88
N LEU A 100 2.36 4.23 -8.27
CA LEU A 100 2.41 3.03 -9.09
C LEU A 100 2.68 1.81 -8.20
N MET A 101 1.86 0.77 -8.33
CA MET A 101 1.96 -0.45 -7.56
C MET A 101 1.97 -1.65 -8.50
N LYS A 102 3.07 -2.40 -8.56
CA LYS A 102 3.10 -3.69 -9.27
C LYS A 102 2.50 -4.75 -8.36
N VAL A 103 1.60 -5.57 -8.90
CA VAL A 103 0.84 -6.57 -8.13
C VAL A 103 1.01 -7.96 -8.73
N THR A 104 0.70 -9.00 -7.97
CA THR A 104 0.76 -10.39 -8.45
C THR A 104 -0.48 -11.14 -7.96
N ASP A 105 -1.56 -10.96 -8.72
CA ASP A 105 -2.89 -11.56 -8.48
C ASP A 105 -3.33 -12.49 -9.63
N GLY A 106 -2.50 -12.67 -10.65
CA GLY A 106 -2.80 -13.48 -11.85
C GLY A 106 -3.86 -12.86 -12.79
N LYS A 107 -4.73 -11.98 -12.29
CA LYS A 107 -5.65 -11.15 -13.06
C LYS A 107 -5.06 -9.78 -13.42
N TYR A 108 -4.44 -9.13 -12.44
CA TYR A 108 -3.83 -7.81 -12.56
C TYR A 108 -2.31 -7.88 -12.42
N ILE A 109 -1.62 -6.99 -13.13
CA ILE A 109 -0.15 -6.82 -13.09
C ILE A 109 0.27 -5.50 -12.43
N GLU A 110 -0.62 -4.51 -12.46
CA GLU A 110 -0.33 -3.15 -12.00
C GLU A 110 -1.60 -2.44 -11.51
N VAL A 111 -1.45 -1.60 -10.50
CA VAL A 111 -2.44 -0.64 -10.02
C VAL A 111 -1.79 0.75 -10.00
N PHE A 112 -2.42 1.72 -10.65
CA PHE A 112 -2.01 3.12 -10.60
C PHE A 112 -3.08 3.95 -9.89
N VAL A 113 -2.68 4.73 -8.89
CA VAL A 113 -3.54 5.70 -8.19
C VAL A 113 -3.08 7.11 -8.56
N SER A 114 -3.86 7.86 -9.32
CA SER A 114 -3.46 9.21 -9.74
C SER A 114 -3.41 10.19 -8.55
N SER A 115 -2.53 11.18 -8.62
CA SER A 115 -2.53 12.30 -7.68
C SER A 115 -3.65 13.31 -8.01
N GLY A 116 -3.87 14.28 -7.11
CA GLY A 116 -4.85 15.35 -7.28
C GLY A 116 -6.12 15.20 -6.42
N ALA A 117 -7.03 16.16 -6.54
CA ALA A 117 -8.23 16.27 -5.69
C ALA A 117 -9.34 15.24 -6.00
N LYS A 118 -9.24 14.54 -7.14
CA LYS A 118 -10.14 13.47 -7.56
C LYS A 118 -9.28 12.30 -8.08
N PRO A 119 -8.64 11.54 -7.19
CA PRO A 119 -7.74 10.45 -7.58
C PRO A 119 -8.52 9.35 -8.29
N GLN A 120 -7.96 8.83 -9.38
CA GLN A 120 -8.46 7.69 -10.12
C GLN A 120 -7.63 6.46 -9.77
N VAL A 121 -8.27 5.29 -9.65
CA VAL A 121 -7.57 4.01 -9.41
C VAL A 121 -7.75 3.09 -10.60
N THR A 122 -6.67 2.86 -11.36
CA THR A 122 -6.67 2.00 -12.56
C THR A 122 -5.94 0.69 -12.28
N PHE A 123 -6.64 -0.41 -12.45
CA PHE A 123 -6.12 -1.78 -12.43
C PHE A 123 -5.86 -2.23 -13.87
N THR A 124 -4.59 -2.51 -14.19
CA THR A 124 -4.15 -3.00 -15.51
C THR A 124 -4.09 -4.52 -15.49
N SER A 125 -4.81 -5.17 -16.41
CA SER A 125 -4.87 -6.64 -16.48
C SER A 125 -3.68 -7.23 -17.24
N ASP A 126 -3.41 -8.52 -17.03
CA ASP A 126 -2.45 -9.24 -17.86
C ASP A 126 -2.94 -9.39 -19.32
N ARG A 127 -1.99 -9.59 -20.25
CA ARG A 127 -2.22 -10.12 -21.61
C ARG A 127 -3.32 -9.43 -22.42
N GLY A 128 -3.44 -8.10 -22.31
CA GLY A 128 -4.36 -7.31 -23.13
C GLY A 128 -5.84 -7.50 -22.80
N ARG A 129 -6.19 -8.03 -21.62
CA ARG A 129 -7.58 -8.22 -21.16
C ARG A 129 -8.34 -6.94 -20.83
N GLY A 130 -7.77 -5.78 -21.12
CA GLY A 130 -8.34 -4.48 -20.79
C GLY A 130 -8.08 -4.04 -19.35
N ASN A 131 -8.65 -2.89 -18.99
CA ASN A 131 -8.37 -2.19 -17.73
C ASN A 131 -9.66 -1.92 -16.95
N MET A 132 -9.55 -1.78 -15.63
CA MET A 132 -10.65 -1.39 -14.75
C MET A 132 -10.26 -0.13 -13.96
N THR A 133 -11.00 0.96 -14.14
CA THR A 133 -10.72 2.25 -13.50
C THR A 133 -11.87 2.68 -12.60
N PHE A 134 -11.56 3.17 -11.41
CA PHE A 134 -12.54 3.73 -10.47
C PHE A 134 -12.34 5.22 -10.23
N MET A 135 -13.44 5.96 -10.04
CA MET A 135 -13.47 7.41 -9.75
C MET A 135 -14.78 7.89 -9.09
#